data_AF-B3S9X2-F1
#
_entry.id   AF-B3S9X2-F1
#
_cell.length_a   1.000
_cell.length_b   1.000
_cell.length_c   1.000
_cell.angle_alpha   90.00
_cell.angle_beta   90.00
_cell.angle_gamma   90.00
#
_symmetry.space_group_name_H-M   'P 1'
#
loop_
_entity.id
_entity.type
_entity.pdbx_description
1 polymer ?
#
loop_
_entity_poly.entity_id
_entity_poly.type
_entity_poly.pdbx_seq_one_letter_code
_entity_poly.pdbx_strand_id
1 'polypeptide(L)'
;MTTTRLPPIHGFHIHVYRNGDRFYKPRRFTVNPKQVRSFDALLSMVTNGINSRSGAVRNIYTPTFGHKVQDMASIQQGGNYVAGGSEKFVRIQ
;
A
#
# COMPACT_ATOMS: atom_id res chain seq x y z
N MET A 1 22.60 17.93 -4.76
CA MET A 1 22.12 16.89 -5.70
C MET A 1 20.64 16.63 -5.42
N THR A 2 19.75 17.48 -5.91
CA THR A 2 18.30 17.34 -5.76
C THR A 2 17.79 16.56 -6.97
N THR A 3 17.54 15.26 -6.79
CA THR A 3 16.87 14.46 -7.82
C THR A 3 15.45 14.99 -8.00
N THR A 4 15.27 15.86 -9.00
CA THR A 4 13.96 16.25 -9.52
C THR A 4 13.31 14.99 -10.08
N ARG A 5 12.52 14.31 -9.25
CA ARG A 5 11.70 13.17 -9.68
C ARG A 5 10.60 13.76 -10.55
N LEU A 6 10.82 13.79 -11.86
CA LEU A 6 9.75 13.97 -12.84
C LEU A 6 8.59 13.04 -12.43
N PRO A 7 7.33 13.52 -12.39
CA PRO A 7 6.22 12.63 -12.15
C PRO A 7 6.32 11.53 -13.22
N PRO A 8 6.43 10.26 -12.83
CA PRO A 8 6.66 9.23 -13.81
C PRO A 8 5.41 9.21 -14.70
N ILE A 9 5.64 9.45 -15.99
CA ILE A 9 4.62 9.35 -17.05
C ILE A 9 4.00 7.94 -17.06
N HIS A 10 4.71 7.00 -16.43
CA HIS A 10 4.40 5.60 -16.23
C HIS A 10 4.03 5.36 -14.76
N GLY A 11 3.03 4.52 -14.47
CA GLY A 11 2.64 4.20 -13.10
C GLY A 11 3.83 3.78 -12.21
N PHE A 12 3.76 4.10 -10.92
CA PHE A 12 4.77 3.68 -9.94
C PHE A 12 4.32 2.40 -9.24
N HIS A 13 5.25 1.61 -8.71
CA HIS A 13 4.90 0.39 -7.99
C HIS A 13 5.11 0.54 -6.49
N ILE A 14 4.32 -0.19 -5.69
CA ILE A 14 4.44 -0.30 -4.24
C ILE A 14 4.39 -1.78 -3.84
N HIS A 15 4.95 -2.10 -2.68
CA HIS A 15 4.90 -3.42 -2.10
C HIS A 15 3.94 -3.41 -0.92
N VAL A 16 2.94 -4.27 -0.95
CA VAL A 16 1.95 -4.36 0.12
C VAL A 16 1.96 -5.75 0.74
N TYR A 17 2.06 -5.78 2.06
CA TYR A 17 2.02 -6.98 2.88
C TYR A 17 0.63 -7.15 3.48
N ARG A 18 0.29 -8.37 3.86
CA ARG A 18 -0.95 -8.64 4.59
C ARG A 18 -0.72 -8.45 6.08
N ASN A 19 -1.60 -7.68 6.72
CA ASN A 19 -1.56 -7.52 8.17
C ASN A 19 -1.69 -8.87 8.90
N GLY A 20 -0.80 -9.14 9.85
CA GLY A 20 -0.80 -10.38 10.64
C GLY A 20 -0.25 -11.63 9.95
N ASP A 21 0.22 -11.54 8.70
CA ASP A 21 0.78 -12.68 7.97
C ASP A 21 2.27 -12.47 7.66
N ARG A 22 3.12 -12.90 8.59
CA ARG A 22 4.59 -12.81 8.49
C ARG A 22 5.20 -13.70 7.41
N PHE A 23 4.48 -14.72 6.96
CA PHE A 23 4.95 -15.66 5.93
C PHE A 23 4.51 -15.21 4.53
N TYR A 24 3.58 -14.27 4.44
CA TYR A 24 3.12 -13.70 3.18
C TYR A 24 4.19 -12.78 2.57
N LYS A 25 4.67 -13.16 1.38
CA LYS A 25 5.57 -12.31 0.61
C LYS A 25 4.86 -11.01 0.19
N PRO A 26 5.56 -9.87 0.14
CA PRO A 26 4.96 -8.62 -0.33
C PRO A 26 4.41 -8.80 -1.74
N ARG A 27 3.18 -8.33 -1.94
CA ARG A 27 2.58 -8.27 -3.26
C ARG A 27 2.86 -6.92 -3.90
N ARG A 28 3.38 -6.93 -5.13
CA ARG A 28 3.65 -5.72 -5.89
C ARG A 28 2.37 -5.20 -6.55
N PHE A 29 2.08 -3.92 -6.35
CA PHE A 29 0.96 -3.20 -6.95
C PHE A 29 1.47 -2.06 -7.83
N THR A 30 0.93 -1.94 -9.03
CA THR A 30 1.23 -0.82 -9.94
C THR A 30 0.17 0.26 -9.78
N VAL A 31 0.54 1.35 -9.13
CA VAL A 31 -0.28 2.54 -8.96
C VAL A 31 -0.11 3.44 -10.18
N ASN A 32 -1.11 3.42 -11.07
CA ASN A 32 -1.15 4.32 -12.20
C ASN A 32 -1.86 5.62 -11.80
N PRO A 33 -1.20 6.79 -11.76
CA PRO A 33 -1.83 8.04 -11.35
C PRO A 33 -3.02 8.46 -12.25
N LYS A 34 -3.11 7.93 -13.48
CA LYS A 34 -4.29 8.15 -14.34
C LYS A 34 -5.54 7.40 -13.86
N GLN A 35 -5.36 6.23 -13.25
CA GLN A 35 -6.43 5.33 -12.79
C GLN A 35 -6.68 5.47 -11.28
N VAL A 36 -5.62 5.53 -10.49
CA VAL A 36 -5.66 5.63 -9.03
C VAL A 36 -5.40 7.09 -8.65
N ARG A 37 -6.46 7.90 -8.74
CA ARG A 37 -6.42 9.33 -8.41
C ARG A 37 -6.74 9.61 -6.93
N SER A 38 -7.29 8.63 -6.24
CA SER A 38 -7.77 8.75 -4.86
C SER A 38 -7.23 7.62 -3.99
N PHE A 39 -7.09 7.89 -2.70
CA PHE A 39 -6.65 6.89 -1.73
C PHE A 39 -7.63 5.70 -1.65
N ASP A 40 -8.93 5.95 -1.76
CA ASP A 40 -9.94 4.88 -1.82
C ASP A 40 -9.75 3.93 -3.02
N ALA A 41 -9.40 4.47 -4.20
CA ALA A 41 -9.10 3.64 -5.38
C ALA A 41 -7.85 2.78 -5.15
N LEU A 42 -6.85 3.30 -4.42
CA LEU A 42 -5.68 2.53 -4.01
C LEU A 42 -6.08 1.38 -3.07
N LEU A 43 -6.89 1.66 -2.06
CA LEU A 43 -7.41 0.67 -1.11
C LEU A 43 -8.21 -0.43 -1.82
N SER A 44 -9.06 -0.04 -2.76
CA SER A 44 -9.83 -0.97 -3.59
C SER A 44 -8.92 -1.84 -4.46
N MET A 45 -7.91 -1.25 -5.11
CA MET A 45 -6.92 -2.00 -5.89
C MET A 45 -6.17 -3.01 -5.00
N VAL A 46 -5.74 -2.57 -3.82
CA VAL A 46 -5.04 -3.42 -2.84
C VAL A 46 -5.93 -4.53 -2.33
N THR A 47 -7.21 -4.25 -2.03
CA THR A 47 -8.21 -5.24 -1.61
C THR A 47 -8.38 -6.34 -2.66
N ASN A 48 -8.45 -5.98 -3.93
CA ASN A 48 -8.60 -6.95 -5.01
C ASN A 48 -7.33 -7.81 -5.21
N GLY A 49 -6.14 -7.26 -4.95
CA GLY A 49 -4.89 -8.00 -5.15
C GLY A 49 -4.40 -8.79 -3.92
N ILE A 50 -4.66 -8.30 -2.71
CA ILE A 50 -4.41 -9.02 -1.46
C ILE A 50 -5.75 -9.57 -1.01
N ASN A 51 -6.00 -10.84 -1.35
CA ASN A 51 -7.16 -11.59 -0.86
C ASN A 51 -7.01 -11.81 0.66
N SER A 52 -7.27 -10.76 1.45
CA SER A 52 -7.11 -10.80 2.90
C SER A 52 -8.20 -11.69 3.50
N ARG A 53 -7.84 -12.59 4.43
CA ARG A 53 -8.81 -13.43 5.15
C ARG A 53 -9.84 -12.60 5.91
N SER A 54 -9.47 -11.38 6.28
CA SER A 54 -10.29 -10.43 7.02
C SER A 54 -11.19 -9.56 6.14
N GLY A 55 -11.22 -9.81 4.83
CA GLY A 55 -12.07 -9.10 3.86
C GLY A 55 -11.41 -7.87 3.24
N ALA A 56 -12.15 -6.77 3.17
CA ALA A 56 -11.74 -5.56 2.47
C ALA A 56 -10.66 -4.77 3.23
N VAL A 57 -9.66 -4.27 2.50
CA VAL A 57 -8.61 -3.40 3.03
C VAL A 57 -9.19 -2.00 3.17
N ARG A 58 -9.26 -1.50 4.41
CA ARG A 58 -9.78 -0.16 4.70
C ARG A 58 -8.66 0.84 4.96
N ASN A 59 -7.52 0.35 5.43
CA ASN A 59 -6.37 1.17 5.79
C ASN A 59 -5.08 0.50 5.30
N ILE A 60 -4.06 1.32 5.04
CA ILE A 60 -2.70 0.85 4.78
C ILE A 60 -1.78 1.49 5.82
N TYR A 61 -0.82 0.73 6.30
CA TYR A 61 0.09 1.13 7.37
C TYR A 61 1.53 1.06 6.89
N THR A 62 2.43 1.84 7.49
CA THR A 62 3.87 1.66 7.28
C THR A 62 4.37 0.43 8.06
N PRO A 63 5.24 -0.41 7.50
CA PRO A 63 5.72 -1.62 8.19
C PRO A 63 6.60 -1.29 9.41
N THR A 64 7.36 -0.17 9.36
CA THR A 64 8.33 0.18 10.41
C THR A 64 7.66 0.64 11.71
N PHE A 65 6.58 1.42 11.61
CA PHE A 65 5.94 2.04 12.78
C PHE A 65 4.44 1.75 12.90
N GLY A 66 3.83 1.06 11.93
CA GLY A 66 2.37 0.87 11.91
C GLY A 66 1.61 2.18 11.71
N HIS A 67 2.23 3.21 11.15
CA HIS A 67 1.57 4.49 10.95
C HIS A 67 0.56 4.36 9.83
N LYS A 68 -0.68 4.76 10.10
CA LYS A 68 -1.73 4.79 9.09
C LYS A 68 -1.38 5.80 8.02
N VAL A 69 -1.32 5.33 6.78
CA VAL A 69 -1.28 6.21 5.61
C VAL A 69 -2.67 6.80 5.42
N GLN A 70 -2.75 8.12 5.38
CA GLN A 70 -4.03 8.85 5.20
C GLN A 70 -4.22 9.29 3.75
N ASP A 71 -3.13 9.54 3.02
CA ASP A 71 -3.16 10.19 1.72
C ASP A 71 -2.22 9.54 0.70
N MET A 72 -2.55 9.75 -0.59
CA MET A 72 -1.70 9.36 -1.72
C MET A 72 -0.32 10.01 -1.68
N ALA A 73 -0.18 11.20 -1.09
CA ALA A 73 1.10 11.91 -0.99
C ALA A 73 2.14 11.18 -0.11
N SER A 74 1.68 10.38 0.85
CA SER A 74 2.55 9.55 1.69
C SER A 74 2.96 8.24 1.01
N ILE A 75 2.37 7.94 -0.16
CA ILE A 75 2.72 6.77 -0.94
C ILE A 75 3.95 7.08 -1.80
N GLN A 76 4.97 6.24 -1.67
CA GLN A 76 6.24 6.38 -2.35
C GLN A 76 6.48 5.18 -3.26
N GLN A 77 7.01 5.46 -4.46
CA GLN A 77 7.48 4.42 -5.38
C GLN A 77 8.51 3.51 -4.71
N GLY A 78 8.30 2.20 -4.85
CA GLY A 78 9.11 1.16 -4.21
C GLY A 78 8.87 1.01 -2.71
N GLY A 79 7.99 1.84 -2.12
CA GLY A 79 7.67 1.82 -0.70
C GLY A 79 6.97 0.53 -0.27
N ASN A 80 7.21 0.16 0.99
CA ASN A 80 6.60 -0.99 1.64
C ASN A 80 5.45 -0.54 2.53
N TYR A 81 4.32 -1.25 2.45
CA TYR A 81 3.09 -0.94 3.18
C TYR A 81 2.40 -2.21 3.67
N VAL A 82 1.58 -2.12 4.71
CA VAL A 82 0.84 -3.24 5.28
C VAL A 82 -0.65 -2.95 5.14
N ALA A 83 -1.36 -3.78 4.39
CA ALA A 83 -2.81 -3.69 4.22
C ALA A 83 -3.52 -4.20 5.48
N GLY A 84 -4.39 -3.38 6.08
CA GLY A 84 -5.27 -3.77 7.18
C GLY A 84 -6.73 -3.45 6.90
N GLY A 85 -7.62 -4.37 7.27
CA GLY A 85 -9.06 -4.15 7.25
C GLY A 85 -9.57 -3.62 8.60
N SER A 86 -10.66 -4.22 9.08
CA SER A 86 -11.22 -3.97 10.41
C SER A 86 -10.40 -4.58 11.55
N GLU A 87 -9.33 -5.32 11.22
CA GLU A 87 -8.49 -5.99 12.21
C GLU A 87 -7.43 -5.05 12.81
N LYS A 88 -6.97 -5.37 14.03
CA LYS A 88 -5.87 -4.62 14.66
C LYS A 88 -4.58 -4.81 13.86
N PHE A 89 -3.78 -3.74 13.73
CA PHE A 89 -2.45 -3.83 13.12
C PHE A 89 -1.56 -4.79 13.94
N VAL A 90 -1.02 -5.79 13.27
CA VAL A 90 -0.04 -6.75 13.78
C VAL A 90 1.25 -6.51 13.04
N ARG A 91 2.29 -6.13 13.77
CA ARG A 91 3.61 -5.90 13.20
C ARG A 91 4.14 -7.21 12.61
N ILE A 92 4.38 -7.21 11.31
CA ILE A 92 5.16 -8.23 10.64
C ILE A 92 6.64 -7.84 10.79
N GLN A 93 7.42 -8.71 11.41
CA GLN A 93 8.84 -8.49 11.73
C GLN A 93 9.71 -9.34 10.80
#